data_AF-A0AAV3SIK3-F1
#
_entry.id   AF-A0AAV3SIK3-F1
#
_cell.length_a   1.000
_cell.length_b   1.000
_cell.length_c   1.000
_cell.angle_alpha   90.00
_cell.angle_beta   90.00
_cell.angle_gamma   90.00
#
_symmetry.space_group_name_H-M   'P 1'
#
loop_
_entity.id
_entity.type
_entity.pdbx_description
1 polymer ?
#
loop_
_entity_poly.entity_id
_entity_poly.type
_entity_poly.pdbx_seq_one_letter_code
_entity_poly.pdbx_strand_id
1 'polypeptide(L)'
;MDDRRTFLRLIGGGSTAVLAGCLGSDAGQSGDADATTADDDVSTTARTGGTTNGSVPARYETATGLSDRQRDPSSLTAKDTVAYQSTPKDGQGCSGCQHFIPAKGDDELGACVLVEGRIHPDGWCKLFSPTG
;
A
#
# COMPACT_ATOMS: atom_id res chain seq x y z
N MET A 1 -32.84 23.70 -40.62
CA MET A 1 -33.06 22.73 -41.69
C MET A 1 -32.47 21.41 -41.23
N ASP A 2 -33.32 20.49 -40.75
CA ASP A 2 -33.72 19.28 -41.51
C ASP A 2 -32.51 18.31 -41.52
N ASP A 3 -32.56 17.13 -40.89
CA ASP A 3 -33.55 16.13 -41.20
C ASP A 3 -33.71 15.14 -40.03
N ARG A 4 -34.89 15.20 -39.43
CA ARG A 4 -35.43 14.19 -38.54
C ARG A 4 -36.27 13.33 -39.46
N ARG A 5 -35.99 12.04 -39.48
CA ARG A 5 -36.71 11.03 -40.27
C ARG A 5 -36.32 11.18 -41.74
N THR A 6 -35.70 10.20 -42.34
CA THR A 6 -36.48 9.08 -42.90
C THR A 6 -35.49 8.12 -43.57
N PHE A 7 -35.88 6.84 -43.61
CA PHE A 7 -35.25 5.69 -44.27
C PHE A 7 -34.48 4.77 -43.30
N LEU A 8 -35.16 4.00 -42.46
CA LEU A 8 -35.93 2.77 -42.76
C LEU A 8 -35.14 1.67 -43.50
N ARG A 9 -35.29 0.45 -42.95
CA ARG A 9 -35.01 -0.90 -43.52
C ARG A 9 -33.54 -1.32 -43.40
N LEU A 10 -33.15 -2.46 -42.81
CA LEU A 10 -33.72 -3.82 -42.79
C LEU A 10 -33.28 -4.55 -41.47
N ILE A 11 -34.13 -5.31 -40.74
CA ILE A 11 -34.50 -6.74 -40.96
C ILE A 11 -33.23 -7.61 -41.07
N GLY A 12 -32.80 -8.38 -40.06
CA GLY A 12 -33.38 -9.60 -39.45
C GLY A 12 -32.20 -10.45 -38.91
N GLY A 13 -32.32 -11.45 -38.03
CA GLY A 13 -33.45 -12.18 -37.49
C GLY A 13 -33.14 -12.69 -36.07
N GLY A 14 -34.18 -13.12 -35.37
CA GLY A 14 -34.14 -13.41 -33.94
C GLY A 14 -33.80 -14.85 -33.56
N SER A 15 -33.74 -15.05 -32.25
CA SER A 15 -34.27 -16.23 -31.56
C SER A 15 -34.63 -15.76 -30.15
N THR A 16 -35.92 -15.80 -29.84
CA THR A 16 -36.45 -15.65 -28.48
C THR A 16 -36.79 -17.04 -27.94
N ALA A 17 -37.03 -17.10 -26.62
CA ALA A 17 -37.73 -18.13 -25.83
C ALA A 17 -36.76 -19.00 -24.95
N VAL A 18 -36.88 -19.15 -23.61
CA VAL A 18 -37.92 -18.80 -22.60
C VAL A 18 -37.37 -18.91 -21.15
N LEU A 19 -37.68 -17.89 -20.33
CA LEU A 19 -38.05 -17.82 -18.89
C LEU A 19 -37.45 -18.76 -17.81
N ALA A 20 -36.78 -18.13 -16.82
CA ALA A 20 -37.05 -18.17 -15.37
C ALA A 20 -35.90 -17.40 -14.69
N GLY A 21 -36.01 -16.44 -13.77
CA GLY A 21 -37.09 -15.77 -13.05
C GLY A 21 -36.44 -14.63 -12.21
N CYS A 22 -37.27 -13.76 -11.64
CA CYS A 22 -37.02 -12.83 -10.53
C CYS A 22 -35.76 -11.95 -10.54
N LEU A 23 -35.98 -10.68 -10.87
CA LEU A 23 -35.15 -9.56 -10.47
C LEU A 23 -35.59 -9.15 -9.05
N GLY A 24 -34.72 -9.44 -8.08
CA GLY A 24 -34.91 -9.09 -6.69
C GLY A 24 -33.76 -9.60 -5.83
N SER A 25 -33.15 -8.67 -5.10
CA SER A 25 -32.51 -8.88 -3.81
C SER A 25 -31.05 -9.31 -3.76
N ASP A 26 -30.21 -8.34 -3.39
CA ASP A 26 -29.35 -8.37 -2.19
C ASP A 26 -29.23 -9.71 -1.43
N ALA A 27 -27.97 -10.16 -1.30
CA ALA A 27 -27.35 -11.11 -0.34
C ALA A 27 -26.35 -11.95 -1.16
N GLY A 28 -25.05 -11.95 -0.87
CA GLY A 28 -24.49 -12.39 0.40
C GLY A 28 -24.34 -13.91 0.39
N GLN A 29 -23.09 -14.39 0.49
CA GLN A 29 -22.66 -15.78 0.76
C GLN A 29 -22.95 -16.83 -0.33
N SER A 30 -22.09 -17.82 -0.64
CA SER A 30 -21.17 -18.63 0.17
C SER A 30 -20.09 -19.20 -0.78
N GLY A 31 -18.84 -19.40 -0.37
CA GLY A 31 -18.44 -20.58 0.42
C GLY A 31 -18.30 -21.80 -0.49
N ASP A 32 -17.17 -22.00 -1.19
CA ASP A 32 -15.98 -22.78 -0.78
C ASP A 32 -16.11 -24.30 -0.97
N ALA A 33 -15.33 -24.83 -1.91
CA ALA A 33 -14.58 -26.10 -1.88
C ALA A 33 -13.93 -26.28 -3.27
N ASP A 34 -12.71 -26.74 -3.49
CA ASP A 34 -11.58 -27.12 -2.66
C ASP A 34 -10.46 -27.32 -3.69
N ALA A 35 -9.38 -26.55 -3.61
CA ALA A 35 -8.12 -26.87 -4.27
C ALA A 35 -7.00 -26.15 -3.51
N THR A 36 -6.40 -26.92 -2.62
CA THR A 36 -5.27 -26.56 -1.77
C THR A 36 -4.14 -25.89 -2.57
N THR A 37 -3.86 -24.64 -2.24
CA THR A 37 -2.51 -24.06 -2.28
C THR A 37 -2.39 -23.13 -1.08
N ALA A 38 -1.60 -23.54 -0.08
CA ALA A 38 -1.10 -22.69 1.00
C ALA A 38 -0.11 -21.66 0.38
N ASP A 39 0.02 -20.40 0.81
CA ASP A 39 -0.16 -19.77 2.11
C ASP A 39 -0.64 -18.28 1.96
N ASP A 40 -1.25 -17.76 3.03
CA ASP A 40 -1.79 -16.43 3.45
C ASP A 40 -1.25 -15.13 2.77
N ASP A 41 -1.94 -13.98 2.62
CA ASP A 41 -2.75 -13.24 3.61
C ASP A 41 -3.56 -12.03 3.00
N VAL A 42 -4.86 -11.97 3.29
CA VAL A 42 -5.73 -10.83 3.71
C VAL A 42 -6.07 -9.57 2.84
N SER A 43 -7.39 -9.46 2.59
CA SER A 43 -8.30 -8.29 2.61
C SER A 43 -8.08 -7.03 1.77
N THR A 44 -8.80 -6.98 0.65
CA THR A 44 -9.50 -5.76 0.21
C THR A 44 -10.68 -5.47 1.15
N THR A 45 -10.67 -4.29 1.78
CA THR A 45 -11.71 -3.66 2.63
C THR A 45 -11.64 -3.86 4.16
N ALA A 46 -10.68 -3.20 4.83
CA ALA A 46 -10.86 -2.74 6.22
C ALA A 46 -10.02 -1.49 6.53
N ARG A 47 -10.69 -0.35 6.70
CA ARG A 47 -10.21 0.75 7.53
C ARG A 47 -10.42 0.34 8.99
N THR A 48 -9.40 -0.19 9.65
CA THR A 48 -9.16 -0.19 11.11
C THR A 48 -7.79 -0.83 11.34
N GLY A 49 -6.88 -0.13 12.02
CA GLY A 49 -5.54 -0.63 12.30
C GLY A 49 -5.54 -1.89 13.18
N GLY A 50 -4.51 -2.71 13.00
CA GLY A 50 -4.24 -3.88 13.85
C GLY A 50 -2.96 -4.62 13.48
N THR A 51 -1.86 -4.21 14.12
CA THR A 51 -0.84 -5.11 14.69
C THR A 51 -0.13 -6.11 13.77
N THR A 52 0.80 -5.61 12.95
CA THR A 52 2.14 -6.21 12.87
C THR A 52 3.17 -5.08 12.99
N ASN A 53 4.31 -5.38 13.57
CA ASN A 53 5.38 -4.41 13.85
C ASN A 53 6.10 -3.86 12.59
N GLY A 54 5.48 -3.91 11.39
CA GLY A 54 6.24 -3.98 10.12
C GLY A 54 5.89 -2.99 9.01
N SER A 55 4.62 -2.65 8.74
CA SER A 55 4.31 -1.88 7.53
C SER A 55 4.27 -0.36 7.77
N VAL A 56 5.13 0.33 7.02
CA VAL A 56 5.12 1.79 6.93
C VAL A 56 3.92 2.21 6.08
N PRO A 57 3.16 3.26 6.46
CA PRO A 57 1.99 3.66 5.68
C PRO A 57 2.31 3.98 4.21
N ALA A 58 1.36 3.72 3.30
CA ALA A 58 1.53 3.86 1.84
C ALA A 58 2.22 5.17 1.38
N ARG A 59 1.99 6.29 2.09
CA ARG A 59 2.64 7.60 1.84
C ARG A 59 4.18 7.60 1.97
N TYR A 60 4.73 6.55 2.58
CA TYR A 60 6.15 6.36 2.81
C TYR A 60 6.76 5.21 2.02
N GLU A 61 5.96 4.29 1.46
CA GLU A 61 6.46 3.09 0.75
C GLU A 61 7.44 3.45 -0.36
N THR A 62 7.15 4.51 -1.10
CA THR A 62 7.97 5.05 -2.19
C THR A 62 8.42 6.48 -1.91
N ALA A 63 8.51 6.88 -0.63
CA ALA A 63 8.96 8.21 -0.28
C ALA A 63 10.47 8.37 -0.43
N THR A 64 10.87 9.61 -0.73
CA THR A 64 12.27 10.00 -0.91
C THR A 64 12.89 10.41 0.42
N GLY A 65 14.10 9.91 0.71
CA GLY A 65 14.90 10.35 1.84
C GLY A 65 15.65 11.66 1.57
N LEU A 66 16.43 12.12 2.55
CA LEU A 66 17.20 13.38 2.46
C LEU A 66 18.26 13.37 1.33
N SER A 67 18.73 12.21 0.88
CA SER A 67 19.67 12.07 -0.25
C SER A 67 19.01 11.87 -1.62
N ASP A 68 17.75 12.28 -1.80
CA ASP A 68 16.99 12.09 -3.04
C ASP A 68 16.82 10.61 -3.48
N ARG A 69 17.11 9.66 -2.58
CA ARG A 69 16.90 8.22 -2.84
C ARG A 69 15.50 7.80 -2.43
N GLN A 70 14.80 7.14 -3.33
CA GLN A 70 13.48 6.58 -3.08
C GLN A 70 13.57 5.29 -2.26
N ARG A 71 12.67 5.14 -1.28
CA ARG A 71 12.44 3.87 -0.58
C ARG A 71 11.87 2.85 -1.55
N ASP A 72 12.40 1.64 -1.45
CA ASP A 72 11.86 0.48 -2.15
C ASP A 72 11.51 -0.57 -1.08
N PRO A 73 10.22 -0.94 -0.94
CA PRO A 73 9.79 -1.89 0.07
C PRO A 73 10.36 -3.31 -0.13
N SER A 74 10.86 -3.63 -1.33
CA SER A 74 11.44 -4.95 -1.64
C SER A 74 12.92 -5.08 -1.26
N SER A 75 13.60 -3.98 -0.88
CA SER A 75 15.03 -3.95 -0.57
C SER A 75 15.34 -3.43 0.85
N LEU A 76 14.40 -3.59 1.77
CA LEU A 76 14.54 -3.14 3.16
C LEU A 76 15.32 -4.15 4.02
N THR A 77 16.10 -3.61 4.95
CA THR A 77 16.82 -4.37 5.97
C THR A 77 16.08 -4.32 7.30
N ALA A 78 16.06 -5.46 8.01
CA ALA A 78 15.44 -5.55 9.31
C ALA A 78 16.13 -4.67 10.37
N LYS A 79 15.35 -4.16 11.33
CA LYS A 79 15.84 -3.29 12.41
C LYS A 79 16.91 -3.96 13.26
N ASP A 80 16.73 -5.23 13.59
CA ASP A 80 17.70 -6.02 14.37
C ASP A 80 19.03 -6.16 13.63
N THR A 81 18.99 -6.36 12.31
CA THR A 81 20.19 -6.49 11.46
C THR A 81 21.04 -5.22 11.48
N VAL A 82 20.42 -4.04 11.59
CA VAL A 82 21.11 -2.75 11.60
C VAL A 82 21.38 -2.20 13.01
N ALA A 83 21.07 -2.97 14.06
CA ALA A 83 21.13 -2.52 15.44
C ALA A 83 20.40 -1.18 15.63
N TYR A 84 19.17 -1.10 15.12
CA TYR A 84 18.35 0.09 15.26
C TYR A 84 17.99 0.34 16.74
N GLN A 85 18.09 1.60 17.14
CA GLN A 85 17.63 2.11 18.43
C GLN A 85 16.81 3.39 18.22
N SER A 86 15.84 3.65 19.10
CA SER A 86 14.98 4.85 19.00
C SER A 86 15.61 6.10 19.63
N THR A 87 16.79 5.98 20.22
CA THR A 87 17.55 7.07 20.85
C THR A 87 18.80 7.38 20.05
N PRO A 88 19.33 8.61 20.14
CA PRO A 88 20.51 8.98 19.38
C PRO A 88 21.73 8.27 19.94
N LYS A 89 22.75 8.10 19.10
CA LYS A 89 24.04 7.54 19.51
C LYS A 89 25.12 8.59 19.28
N ASP A 90 25.80 9.01 20.34
CA ASP A 90 26.90 9.98 20.25
C ASP A 90 26.49 11.30 19.54
N GLY A 91 25.26 11.77 19.76
CA GLY A 91 24.70 12.96 19.09
C GLY A 91 24.26 12.73 17.63
N GLN A 92 24.36 11.51 17.12
CA GLN A 92 23.91 11.13 15.79
C GLN A 92 22.48 10.58 15.85
N GLY A 93 21.59 11.17 15.05
CA GLY A 93 20.17 10.78 14.96
C GLY A 93 19.70 10.69 13.51
N CYS A 94 18.60 9.98 13.26
CA CYS A 94 18.02 9.80 11.93
C CYS A 94 17.66 11.14 11.28
N SER A 95 17.27 12.18 12.02
CA SER A 95 17.00 13.53 11.51
C SER A 95 18.19 14.15 10.78
N GLY A 96 19.42 13.78 11.16
CA GLY A 96 20.66 14.17 10.49
C GLY A 96 21.22 13.11 9.53
N CYS A 97 20.45 12.05 9.22
CA CYS A 97 20.88 10.95 8.37
C CYS A 97 20.35 11.11 6.94
N GLN A 98 21.25 10.95 5.98
CA GLN A 98 20.99 10.94 4.53
C GLN A 98 19.86 9.98 4.08
N HIS A 99 19.67 8.87 4.79
CA HIS A 99 18.68 7.85 4.44
C HIS A 99 17.31 8.07 5.09
N PHE A 100 17.18 9.07 5.95
CA PHE A 100 15.94 9.31 6.67
C PHE A 100 14.89 9.94 5.77
N ILE A 101 13.65 9.49 5.93
CA ILE A 101 12.46 10.02 5.31
C ILE A 101 11.69 10.71 6.43
N PRO A 102 11.64 12.05 6.44
CA PRO A 102 10.90 12.79 7.46
C PRO A 102 9.44 12.37 7.54
N ALA A 103 8.86 12.51 8.73
CA ALA A 103 7.44 12.36 8.90
C ALA A 103 6.67 13.38 8.02
N LYS A 104 5.51 12.98 7.50
CA LYS A 104 4.67 13.74 6.58
C LYS A 104 3.29 13.95 7.21
N GLY A 105 2.76 15.16 7.10
CA GLY A 105 1.46 15.51 7.70
C GLY A 105 1.53 15.48 9.23
N ASP A 106 0.58 14.80 9.86
CA ASP A 106 0.42 14.74 11.32
C ASP A 106 1.20 13.60 11.99
N ASP A 107 2.14 12.97 11.28
CA ASP A 107 2.95 11.89 11.84
C ASP A 107 4.11 12.39 12.70
N GLU A 108 4.38 11.68 13.79
CA GLU A 108 5.56 11.89 14.63
C GLU A 108 6.76 11.04 14.18
N LEU A 109 6.49 9.93 13.49
CA LEU A 109 7.49 8.96 13.04
C LEU A 109 7.61 8.96 11.51
N GLY A 110 8.85 9.01 11.04
CA GLY A 110 9.18 8.91 9.63
C GLY A 110 9.47 7.48 9.21
N ALA A 111 10.28 7.36 8.16
CA ALA A 111 10.76 6.10 7.61
C ALA A 111 12.25 6.19 7.23
N CYS A 112 12.83 5.11 6.72
CA CYS A 112 14.20 5.11 6.20
C CYS A 112 14.22 4.45 4.83
N VAL A 113 15.08 4.87 3.92
CA VAL A 113 15.18 4.25 2.60
C VAL A 113 15.64 2.78 2.68
N LEU A 114 16.41 2.43 3.72
CA LEU A 114 17.07 1.13 3.86
C LEU A 114 16.50 0.25 4.98
N VAL A 115 15.75 0.80 5.94
CA VAL A 115 15.33 0.09 7.16
C VAL A 115 13.82 -0.06 7.17
N GLU A 116 13.35 -1.27 7.47
CA GLU A 116 11.94 -1.57 7.59
C GLU A 116 11.25 -0.83 8.76
N GLY A 117 9.93 -0.69 8.66
CA GLY A 117 9.13 -0.07 9.70
C GLY A 117 9.35 1.44 9.87
N ARG A 118 8.68 1.98 10.90
CA ARG A 118 8.71 3.41 11.28
C ARG A 118 10.00 3.77 11.99
N ILE A 119 10.50 4.98 11.75
CA ILE A 119 11.80 5.46 12.22
C ILE A 119 11.60 6.74 13.03
N HIS A 120 12.17 6.78 14.23
CA HIS A 120 12.16 7.96 15.09
C HIS A 120 13.20 8.96 14.57
N PRO A 121 12.90 10.28 14.54
CA PRO A 121 13.89 11.29 14.13
C PRO A 121 15.15 11.26 15.00
N ASP A 122 15.02 10.98 16.29
CA ASP A 122 16.17 10.80 17.19
C ASP A 122 16.73 9.38 17.19
N GLY A 123 16.22 8.47 16.35
CA GLY A 123 16.72 7.10 16.27
C GLY A 123 18.13 7.00 15.68
N TRP A 124 18.77 5.84 15.80
CA TRP A 124 20.07 5.58 15.20
C TRP A 124 20.17 4.12 14.76
N CYS A 125 20.95 3.85 13.72
CA CYS A 125 21.35 2.50 13.34
C CYS A 125 22.77 2.51 12.78
N LYS A 126 23.39 1.33 12.65
CA LYS A 126 24.78 1.18 12.16
C LYS A 126 25.00 1.68 10.72
N LEU A 127 23.94 1.89 9.95
CA LEU A 127 23.97 2.44 8.59
C LEU A 127 23.86 3.97 8.57
N PHE A 128 24.01 4.64 9.72
CA PHE A 128 23.98 6.09 9.81
C PHE A 128 25.01 6.74 8.86
N SER A 129 24.54 7.70 8.07
CA SER A 129 25.39 8.52 7.21
C SER A 129 24.98 9.99 7.37
N PRO A 130 25.85 10.87 7.88
CA PRO A 130 25.49 12.25 8.14
C PRO A 130 25.14 13.00 6.85
N THR A 131 24.13 13.85 6.91
CA THR A 131 23.81 14.84 5.87
C THR A 131 24.86 15.95 6.02
N GLY A 132 25.70 16.11 5.00
CA GLY A 132 26.90 16.95 5.06
C GLY A 132 26.62 18.44 5.18
#